data_AF-A0A4R0GP22-F1
#
_entry.id   AF-A0A4R0GP22-F1
#
_cell.length_a   1.000
_cell.length_b   1.000
_cell.length_c   1.000
_cell.angle_alpha   90.00
_cell.angle_beta   90.00
_cell.angle_gamma   90.00
#
_symmetry.space_group_name_H-M   'P 1'
#
loop_
_entity.id
_entity.type
_entity.pdbx_description
1 polymer ?
#
loop_
_entity_poly.entity_id
_entity_poly.type
_entity_poly.pdbx_seq_one_letter_code
_entity_poly.pdbx_strand_id
1 'polypeptide(L)'
;MDPRLLLDLAVGGSALAGWFAAYGVVRLATRPASPTPAPATMDLGDEPPALVSLLVNRWSLTEDAAESTLLDLAARGFVELRQPGDDPMQTTLHLPPSPPDAAGLRPYERLVLDRVRGLAVHGVLPLSALTFRNEAQAKSWNKRLRAQVVADARAAGLSRRRFGPKVTTVLSAAALLAGVVVGLAAAHYGSWHAEEDNPGLAAGFVTFAVLSVIAGATPGERDTPRGRQVAARWLGVRDWLRGHEQFDELPPASVAIWDRYLGYGAAVGATRLASAVLDLGMGDRSLVWSSYGGTWHRVRVRYPRLPRYGRTLPRLLLSAAISGAVGFFLLKLFGPSADLFPTSDDPATRIVALVAAGIVAGAVLLLAFGGYTLVRGVADLATERTITGEVLWVQVWKSTAQGENRPARPWLHYLAVDDGSGERTTAWGLPSQWAGDCHHGDTVTIRVRPWSRRVVQVAVVGHGRPRSLTEPVVPEATGPRVARAGAPTPESLFTTEEIGQALGLPVGAAEAVDLPGPLVGVQFRAAGDGSPVLMIQAVSGAAGQWIWRLNARGQELPGIGDGAYLAGERAVLRLGDRTVLLTLLGVARARTAHLPWLLAQGALRASANRDQATT
;
A
#
# COMPACT_ATOMS: atom_id res chain seq x y z
N MET A 1 -25.55 -43.59 15.12
CA MET A 1 -24.11 -43.38 14.94
C MET A 1 -23.41 -44.71 15.18
N ASP A 2 -22.86 -45.33 14.14
CA ASP A 2 -21.91 -46.42 14.35
C ASP A 2 -20.73 -45.82 15.14
N PRO A 3 -20.43 -46.33 16.35
CA PRO A 3 -19.33 -45.83 17.16
C PRO A 3 -18.00 -45.77 16.40
N ARG A 4 -17.83 -46.59 15.35
CA ARG A 4 -16.62 -46.66 14.53
C ARG A 4 -16.40 -45.42 13.66
N LEU A 5 -17.45 -44.84 13.07
CA LEU A 5 -17.32 -43.63 12.24
C LEU A 5 -17.20 -42.34 13.07
N LEU A 6 -17.87 -42.28 14.22
CA LEU A 6 -17.65 -41.23 15.22
C LEU A 6 -16.20 -41.18 15.67
N LEU A 7 -15.62 -42.37 15.88
CA LEU A 7 -14.22 -42.53 16.20
C LEU A 7 -13.33 -42.03 15.06
N ASP A 8 -13.59 -42.40 13.80
CA ASP A 8 -12.80 -41.93 12.65
C ASP A 8 -12.82 -40.40 12.46
N LEU A 9 -13.98 -39.75 12.62
CA LEU A 9 -14.10 -38.28 12.52
C LEU A 9 -13.47 -37.55 13.72
N ALA A 10 -13.65 -38.06 14.93
CA ALA A 10 -13.01 -37.50 16.12
C ALA A 10 -11.47 -37.64 16.01
N VAL A 11 -10.99 -38.78 15.50
CA VAL A 11 -9.58 -39.05 15.26
C VAL A 11 -9.01 -38.11 14.18
N GLY A 12 -9.66 -37.97 13.02
CA GLY A 12 -9.23 -37.04 11.97
C GLY A 12 -9.27 -35.57 12.41
N GLY A 13 -10.35 -35.16 13.09
CA GLY A 13 -10.50 -33.80 13.61
C GLY A 13 -9.48 -33.45 14.70
N SER A 14 -9.19 -34.38 15.60
CA SER A 14 -8.17 -34.20 16.65
C SER A 14 -6.77 -34.08 16.07
N ALA A 15 -6.44 -34.82 15.01
CA ALA A 15 -5.16 -34.74 14.32
C ALA A 15 -4.95 -33.36 13.66
N LEU A 16 -5.98 -32.84 12.97
CA LEU A 16 -5.93 -31.49 12.37
C LEU A 16 -5.84 -30.40 13.44
N ALA A 17 -6.64 -30.49 14.50
CA ALA A 17 -6.60 -29.54 15.62
C ALA A 17 -5.23 -29.54 16.31
N GLY A 18 -4.66 -30.73 16.54
CA GLY A 18 -3.32 -30.91 17.10
C GLY A 18 -2.24 -30.27 16.23
N TRP A 19 -2.33 -30.44 14.91
CA TRP A 19 -1.40 -29.80 13.97
C TRP A 19 -1.49 -28.27 14.01
N PHE A 20 -2.70 -27.70 13.98
CA PHE A 20 -2.88 -26.24 14.05
C PHE A 20 -2.46 -25.67 15.42
N ALA A 21 -2.66 -26.42 16.50
CA ALA A 21 -2.16 -26.06 17.82
C ALA A 21 -0.62 -26.03 17.84
N ALA A 22 0.04 -27.08 17.33
CA ALA A 22 1.50 -27.13 17.20
C ALA A 22 2.05 -25.98 16.35
N TYR A 23 1.43 -25.72 15.19
CA TYR A 23 1.78 -24.58 14.33
C TYR A 23 1.62 -23.24 15.07
N GLY A 24 0.53 -23.08 15.83
CA GLY A 24 0.27 -21.90 16.66
C GLY A 24 1.32 -21.69 17.75
N VAL A 25 1.69 -22.76 18.47
CA VAL A 25 2.73 -22.76 19.51
C VAL A 25 4.09 -22.40 18.91
N VAL A 26 4.48 -23.04 17.81
CA VAL A 26 5.72 -22.71 17.09
C VAL A 26 5.72 -21.24 16.68
N ARG A 27 4.61 -20.72 16.15
CA ARG A 27 4.48 -19.31 15.76
C ARG A 27 4.60 -18.37 16.97
N LEU A 28 4.06 -18.74 18.13
CA LEU A 28 4.16 -17.97 19.38
C LEU A 28 5.60 -17.98 19.92
N ALA A 29 6.22 -19.15 20.04
CA ALA A 29 7.58 -19.35 20.54
C ALA A 29 8.65 -18.75 19.62
N THR A 30 8.35 -18.60 18.33
CA THR A 30 9.22 -17.99 17.32
C THR A 30 8.95 -16.53 17.04
N ARG A 31 8.14 -15.85 17.87
CA ARG A 31 7.97 -14.40 17.75
C ARG A 31 9.34 -13.70 17.86
N PRO A 32 9.67 -12.78 16.93
CA PRO A 32 10.90 -12.02 17.03
C PRO A 32 10.90 -11.17 18.30
N ALA A 33 12.02 -11.17 19.03
CA ALA A 33 12.18 -10.31 20.19
C ALA A 33 12.17 -8.83 19.76
N SER A 34 11.65 -7.97 20.62
CA SER A 34 11.85 -6.51 20.50
C SER A 34 12.93 -6.15 21.51
N PRO A 35 14.19 -5.92 21.09
CA PRO A 35 15.26 -5.61 22.01
C PRO A 35 14.99 -4.27 22.70
N THR A 36 15.30 -4.18 23.97
CA THR A 36 15.36 -2.91 24.69
C THR A 36 16.56 -2.12 24.18
N PRO A 37 16.44 -0.80 23.96
CA PRO A 37 17.58 0.04 23.60
C PRO A 37 18.72 -0.08 24.62
N ALA A 38 19.96 -0.13 24.13
CA ALA A 38 21.13 0.11 24.95
C ALA A 38 21.25 1.62 25.29
N PRO A 39 22.12 2.02 26.24
CA PRO A 39 22.38 3.44 26.47
C PRO A 39 22.74 4.19 25.18
N ALA A 40 22.32 5.46 25.11
CA ALA A 40 22.58 6.31 23.95
C ALA A 40 24.09 6.37 23.65
N THR A 41 24.47 6.15 22.39
CA THR A 41 25.87 6.11 21.95
C THR A 41 26.05 6.69 20.55
N MET A 42 27.21 7.29 20.30
CA MET A 42 27.62 7.80 18.98
C MET A 42 28.38 6.76 18.14
N ASP A 43 28.71 5.61 18.71
CA ASP A 43 29.54 4.59 18.06
C ASP A 43 28.79 3.87 16.91
N LEU A 44 29.15 4.23 15.68
CA LEU A 44 28.68 3.59 14.46
C LEU A 44 29.41 2.25 14.28
N GLY A 45 28.78 1.15 14.69
CA GLY A 45 29.34 -0.20 14.54
C GLY A 45 29.59 -0.62 13.09
N ASP A 46 30.15 -1.81 12.89
CA ASP A 46 30.61 -2.29 11.58
C ASP A 46 29.50 -2.72 10.60
N GLU A 47 28.26 -2.88 11.07
CA GLU A 47 27.17 -3.37 10.23
C GLU A 47 26.69 -2.27 9.27
N PRO A 48 26.52 -2.55 7.97
CA PRO A 48 26.07 -1.56 7.00
C PRO A 48 24.62 -1.15 7.23
N PRO A 49 24.23 0.04 6.73
CA PRO A 49 22.93 0.64 7.01
C PRO A 49 21.72 -0.23 6.62
N ALA A 50 21.79 -0.97 5.50
CA ALA A 50 20.71 -1.87 5.10
C ALA A 50 20.44 -2.97 6.14
N LEU A 51 21.52 -3.50 6.76
CA LEU A 51 21.41 -4.47 7.84
C LEU A 51 20.87 -3.80 9.10
N VAL A 52 21.38 -2.62 9.47
CA VAL A 52 20.88 -1.85 10.61
C VAL A 52 19.37 -1.62 10.51
N SER A 53 18.89 -1.22 9.33
CA SER A 53 17.46 -1.06 9.05
C SER A 53 16.69 -2.35 9.31
N LEU A 54 17.19 -3.51 8.84
CA LEU A 54 16.56 -4.81 9.12
C LEU A 54 16.50 -5.11 10.64
N LEU A 55 17.58 -4.84 11.38
CA LEU A 55 17.70 -5.12 12.81
C LEU A 55 16.73 -4.28 13.64
N VAL A 56 16.76 -2.96 13.45
CA VAL A 56 15.95 -1.98 14.19
C VAL A 56 14.46 -2.14 13.85
N ASN A 57 14.14 -2.49 12.60
CA ASN A 57 12.76 -2.71 12.16
C ASN A 57 12.20 -4.10 12.50
N ARG A 58 12.74 -4.79 13.52
CA ARG A 58 12.31 -6.11 14.02
C ARG A 58 12.38 -7.20 12.95
N TRP A 59 13.52 -7.28 12.26
CA TRP A 59 13.82 -8.34 11.29
C TRP A 59 12.90 -8.30 10.06
N SER A 60 12.43 -7.10 9.71
CA SER A 60 11.61 -6.84 8.53
C SER A 60 12.23 -5.72 7.73
N LEU A 61 12.56 -6.00 6.46
CA LEU A 61 13.13 -5.00 5.57
C LEU A 61 12.05 -4.02 5.08
N THR A 62 12.32 -2.73 5.27
CA THR A 62 11.52 -1.57 4.86
C THR A 62 12.29 -0.81 3.76
N GLU A 63 11.71 0.27 3.25
CA GLU A 63 12.34 1.11 2.22
C GLU A 63 13.57 1.86 2.70
N ASP A 64 13.61 2.14 4.00
CA ASP A 64 14.76 2.76 4.66
C ASP A 64 16.06 2.01 4.35
N ALA A 65 16.01 0.70 4.09
CA ALA A 65 17.20 -0.08 3.73
C ALA A 65 17.84 0.40 2.42
N ALA A 66 17.05 0.79 1.42
CA ALA A 66 17.57 1.31 0.16
C ALA A 66 18.03 2.76 0.30
N GLU A 67 17.25 3.60 0.99
CA GLU A 67 17.56 5.02 1.25
C GLU A 67 18.86 5.17 2.04
N SER A 68 18.95 4.47 3.17
CA SER A 68 20.14 4.48 4.02
C SER A 68 21.38 3.93 3.32
N THR A 69 21.22 2.94 2.44
CA THR A 69 22.31 2.45 1.59
C THR A 69 22.75 3.51 0.59
N LEU A 70 21.82 4.24 -0.03
CA LEU A 70 22.16 5.31 -0.96
C LEU A 70 22.90 6.45 -0.27
N LEU A 71 22.46 6.85 0.92
CA LEU A 71 23.14 7.88 1.72
C LEU A 71 24.55 7.43 2.17
N ASP A 72 24.73 6.18 2.58
CA ASP A 72 26.06 5.67 2.93
C ASP A 72 26.96 5.44 1.70
N LEU A 73 26.40 5.17 0.52
CA LEU A 73 27.15 5.22 -0.74
C LEU A 73 27.57 6.65 -1.08
N ALA A 74 26.75 7.65 -0.76
CA ALA A 74 27.09 9.04 -0.95
C ALA A 74 28.19 9.52 0.00
N ALA A 75 28.09 9.16 1.27
CA ALA A 75 29.12 9.33 2.29
C ALA A 75 30.48 8.73 1.86
N ARG A 76 30.45 7.53 1.26
CA ARG A 76 31.65 6.86 0.71
C ARG A 76 32.12 7.41 -0.64
N GLY A 77 31.48 8.45 -1.17
CA GLY A 77 31.89 9.12 -2.41
C GLY A 77 31.56 8.36 -3.69
N PHE A 78 30.66 7.38 -3.69
CA PHE A 78 30.19 6.73 -4.92
C PHE A 78 29.18 7.59 -5.69
N VAL A 79 28.50 8.50 -4.99
CA VAL A 79 27.54 9.47 -5.53
C VAL A 79 27.63 10.75 -4.71
N GLU A 80 27.41 11.91 -5.30
CA GLU A 80 27.39 13.18 -4.59
C GLU A 80 25.98 13.77 -4.60
N LEU A 81 25.48 14.19 -3.44
CA LEU A 81 24.17 14.82 -3.29
C LEU A 81 24.36 16.34 -3.25
N ARG A 82 23.89 17.04 -4.28
CA ARG A 82 23.96 18.51 -4.36
C ARG A 82 22.58 19.12 -4.27
N GLN A 83 22.44 20.09 -3.36
CA GLN A 83 21.23 20.87 -3.18
C GLN A 83 21.51 22.33 -3.58
N PRO A 84 21.02 22.79 -4.74
CA PRO A 84 21.34 24.12 -5.28
C PRO A 84 20.59 25.29 -4.62
N GLY A 85 19.61 25.03 -3.73
CA GLY A 85 18.84 26.05 -3.02
C GLY A 85 18.22 25.51 -1.73
N ASP A 86 17.36 26.27 -1.04
CA ASP A 86 16.84 25.87 0.28
C ASP A 86 15.80 24.74 0.22
N ASP A 87 15.20 24.50 -0.95
CA ASP A 87 14.23 23.42 -1.16
C ASP A 87 14.93 22.05 -1.27
N PRO A 88 14.72 21.13 -0.31
CA PRO A 88 15.29 19.79 -0.33
C PRO A 88 14.89 18.98 -1.57
N MET A 89 13.72 19.27 -2.18
CA MET A 89 13.24 18.52 -3.35
C MET A 89 14.05 18.79 -4.61
N GLN A 90 14.82 19.87 -4.64
CA GLN A 90 15.70 20.22 -5.75
C GLN A 90 17.06 19.52 -5.65
N THR A 91 17.24 18.62 -4.68
CA THR A 91 18.47 17.84 -4.56
C THR A 91 18.68 16.97 -5.81
N THR A 92 19.92 16.94 -6.28
CA THR A 92 20.37 16.15 -7.44
C THR A 92 21.52 15.24 -7.04
N LEU A 93 21.52 14.03 -7.60
CA LEU A 93 22.59 13.05 -7.48
C LEU A 93 23.56 13.23 -8.64
N HIS A 94 24.84 13.32 -8.34
CA HIS A 94 25.93 13.44 -9.31
C HIS A 94 26.83 12.22 -9.21
N LEU A 95 27.10 11.57 -10.34
CA LEU A 95 28.08 10.50 -10.42
C LEU A 95 29.47 11.14 -10.54
N PRO A 96 30.40 10.86 -9.62
CA PRO A 96 31.73 11.42 -9.68
C PRO A 96 32.48 10.89 -10.91
N PRO A 97 33.33 11.71 -11.55
CA PRO A 97 34.09 11.33 -12.73
C PRO A 97 35.13 10.23 -12.44
N SER A 98 35.59 10.13 -11.19
CA SER A 98 36.50 9.08 -10.71
C SER A 98 35.89 8.43 -9.46
N PRO A 99 34.97 7.46 -9.63
CA PRO A 99 34.36 6.79 -8.50
C PRO A 99 35.37 5.90 -7.77
N PRO A 100 35.20 5.69 -6.45
CA PRO A 100 35.97 4.70 -5.70
C PRO A 100 35.81 3.28 -6.27
N ASP A 101 36.74 2.39 -5.92
CA ASP A 101 36.66 0.98 -6.35
C ASP A 101 35.41 0.29 -5.78
N ALA A 102 34.63 -0.30 -6.69
CA ALA A 102 33.38 -0.99 -6.38
C ALA A 102 33.59 -2.46 -5.95
N ALA A 103 34.82 -2.99 -5.98
CA ALA A 103 35.11 -4.38 -5.63
C ALA A 103 34.67 -4.76 -4.20
N GLY A 104 34.75 -3.80 -3.26
CA GLY A 104 34.33 -3.99 -1.87
C GLY A 104 32.81 -3.90 -1.62
N LEU A 105 32.01 -3.55 -2.63
CA LEU A 105 30.56 -3.36 -2.45
C LEU A 105 29.82 -4.69 -2.34
N ARG A 106 28.90 -4.75 -1.37
CA ARG A 106 28.00 -5.88 -1.18
C ARG A 106 26.99 -5.95 -2.34
N PRO A 107 26.38 -7.12 -2.59
CA PRO A 107 25.46 -7.29 -3.73
C PRO A 107 24.28 -6.29 -3.75
N TYR A 108 23.74 -5.95 -2.58
CA TYR A 108 22.61 -5.01 -2.47
C TYR A 108 23.04 -3.55 -2.57
N GLU A 109 24.28 -3.22 -2.19
CA GLU A 109 24.85 -1.87 -2.39
C GLU A 109 25.07 -1.63 -3.88
N ARG A 110 25.61 -2.63 -4.59
CA ARG A 110 25.70 -2.62 -6.06
C ARG A 110 24.33 -2.50 -6.70
N LEU A 111 23.32 -3.23 -6.22
CA LEU A 111 21.95 -3.14 -6.73
C LEU A 111 21.37 -1.72 -6.64
N VAL A 112 21.68 -0.99 -5.57
CA VAL A 112 21.26 0.42 -5.39
C VAL A 112 22.08 1.34 -6.31
N LEU A 113 23.40 1.18 -6.36
CA LEU A 113 24.28 1.98 -7.21
C LEU A 113 23.98 1.82 -8.70
N ASP A 114 23.76 0.58 -9.16
CA ASP A 114 23.42 0.26 -10.55
C ASP A 114 22.07 0.87 -10.95
N ARG A 115 21.13 0.99 -10.00
CA ARG A 115 19.86 1.69 -10.23
C ARG A 115 20.07 3.19 -10.47
N VAL A 116 20.92 3.84 -9.69
CA VAL A 116 21.29 5.25 -9.87
C VAL A 116 21.98 5.43 -11.23
N ARG A 117 22.99 4.60 -11.52
CA ARG A 117 23.74 4.65 -12.79
C ARG A 117 22.87 4.43 -14.01
N GLY A 118 21.93 3.48 -13.95
CA GLY A 118 21.02 3.18 -15.06
C GLY A 118 19.96 4.26 -15.32
N LEU A 119 19.77 5.21 -14.39
CA LEU A 119 18.85 6.33 -14.54
C LEU A 119 19.54 7.66 -14.82
N ALA A 120 20.82 7.78 -14.47
CA ALA A 120 21.58 9.02 -14.63
C ALA A 120 21.77 9.35 -16.11
N VAL A 121 21.55 10.61 -16.46
CA VAL A 121 21.79 11.16 -17.80
C VAL A 121 22.91 12.18 -17.70
N HIS A 122 23.98 12.00 -18.47
CA HIS A 122 25.21 12.81 -18.37
C HIS A 122 25.78 12.87 -16.94
N GLY A 123 25.63 11.80 -16.16
CA GLY A 123 26.14 11.73 -14.79
C GLY A 123 25.28 12.42 -13.74
N VAL A 124 24.10 12.96 -14.09
CA VAL A 124 23.21 13.65 -13.16
C VAL A 124 21.85 12.96 -13.08
N LEU A 125 21.26 12.91 -11.89
CA LEU A 125 19.95 12.32 -11.62
C LEU A 125 19.17 13.14 -10.57
N PRO A 126 18.01 13.74 -10.90
CA PRO A 126 17.12 14.35 -9.91
C PRO A 126 16.54 13.30 -8.95
N LEU A 127 16.34 13.64 -7.67
CA LEU A 127 15.77 12.68 -6.71
C LEU A 127 14.37 12.18 -7.11
N SER A 128 13.54 13.04 -7.70
CA SER A 128 12.21 12.67 -8.20
C SER A 128 12.22 11.63 -9.34
N ALA A 129 13.37 11.45 -10.01
CA ALA A 129 13.53 10.47 -11.09
C ALA A 129 13.90 9.06 -10.56
N LEU A 130 14.31 8.94 -9.29
CA LEU A 130 14.59 7.65 -8.66
C LEU A 130 13.32 6.82 -8.42
N THR A 131 12.20 7.51 -8.20
CA THR A 131 10.88 6.95 -7.91
C THR A 131 10.43 5.96 -8.99
N PHE A 132 10.00 4.76 -8.59
CA PHE A 132 9.46 3.78 -9.55
C PHE A 132 8.12 4.22 -10.13
N ARG A 133 8.02 4.24 -11.47
CA ARG A 133 6.74 4.48 -12.18
C ARG A 133 5.86 3.24 -12.31
N ASN A 134 6.45 2.04 -12.15
CA ASN A 134 5.76 0.75 -12.31
C ASN A 134 5.83 -0.09 -11.01
N GLU A 135 4.67 -0.40 -10.43
CA GLU A 135 4.54 -1.14 -9.18
C GLU A 135 5.10 -2.57 -9.25
N ALA A 136 4.94 -3.26 -10.39
CA ALA A 136 5.46 -4.61 -10.57
C ALA A 136 7.00 -4.62 -10.57
N GLN A 137 7.60 -3.62 -11.23
CA GLN A 137 9.05 -3.44 -11.23
C GLN A 137 9.56 -3.14 -9.82
N ALA A 138 8.93 -2.21 -9.10
CA ALA A 138 9.25 -1.89 -7.71
C ALA A 138 9.20 -3.13 -6.81
N LYS A 139 8.13 -3.93 -6.90
CA LYS A 139 7.97 -5.19 -6.14
C LYS A 139 9.09 -6.19 -6.44
N SER A 140 9.42 -6.37 -7.72
CA SER A 140 10.47 -7.31 -8.13
C SER A 140 11.86 -6.87 -7.64
N TRP A 141 12.17 -5.58 -7.73
CA TRP A 141 13.43 -5.00 -7.28
C TRP A 141 13.56 -5.09 -5.75
N ASN A 142 12.52 -4.69 -5.01
CA ASN A 142 12.47 -4.79 -3.55
C ASN A 142 12.56 -6.27 -3.09
N LYS A 143 11.96 -7.22 -3.81
CA LYS A 143 12.14 -8.66 -3.53
C LYS A 143 13.60 -9.09 -3.63
N ARG A 144 14.36 -8.60 -4.61
CA ARG A 144 15.80 -8.88 -4.76
C ARG A 144 16.64 -8.23 -3.66
N LEU A 145 16.40 -6.95 -3.39
CA LEU A 145 17.06 -6.23 -2.29
C LEU A 145 16.87 -6.98 -0.97
N ARG A 146 15.60 -7.33 -0.65
CA ARG A 146 15.25 -8.12 0.54
C ARG A 146 15.98 -9.45 0.60
N ALA A 147 16.04 -10.18 -0.50
CA ALA A 147 16.72 -11.47 -0.52
C ALA A 147 18.22 -11.33 -0.21
N GLN A 148 18.89 -10.33 -0.78
CA GLN A 148 20.32 -10.09 -0.60
C GLN A 148 20.66 -9.59 0.82
N VAL A 149 19.91 -8.62 1.36
CA VAL A 149 20.12 -8.13 2.74
C VAL A 149 19.86 -9.23 3.77
N VAL A 150 18.81 -10.04 3.58
CA VAL A 150 18.53 -11.18 4.48
C VAL A 150 19.60 -12.26 4.38
N ALA A 151 20.13 -12.53 3.19
CA ALA A 151 21.23 -13.49 3.02
C ALA A 151 22.49 -13.04 3.79
N ASP A 152 22.83 -11.76 3.68
CA ASP A 152 23.96 -11.17 4.38
C ASP A 152 23.77 -11.14 5.91
N ALA A 153 22.58 -10.76 6.38
CA ALA A 153 22.23 -10.78 7.80
C ALA A 153 22.38 -12.17 8.43
N ARG A 154 22.03 -13.22 7.67
CA ARG A 154 22.19 -14.61 8.09
C ARG A 154 23.65 -15.06 8.04
N ALA A 155 24.40 -14.67 7.01
CA ALA A 155 25.82 -14.96 6.89
C ALA A 155 26.63 -14.34 8.05
N ALA A 156 26.27 -13.12 8.46
CA ALA A 156 26.82 -12.44 9.63
C ALA A 156 26.33 -13.02 10.98
N GLY A 157 25.45 -14.02 10.97
CA GLY A 157 24.90 -14.63 12.19
C GLY A 157 23.99 -13.71 13.01
N LEU A 158 23.51 -12.60 12.44
CA LEU A 158 22.66 -11.62 13.10
C LEU A 158 21.18 -12.02 13.06
N SER A 159 20.75 -12.64 11.95
CA SER A 159 19.38 -13.13 11.78
C SER A 159 19.35 -14.62 11.47
N ARG A 160 18.18 -15.23 11.67
CA ARG A 160 17.91 -16.60 11.26
C ARG A 160 16.48 -16.72 10.75
N ARG A 161 16.24 -17.74 9.93
CA ARG A 161 14.88 -18.12 9.53
C ARG A 161 14.02 -18.36 10.76
N ARG A 162 12.84 -17.77 10.82
CA ARG A 162 11.91 -18.02 11.92
C ARG A 162 11.52 -19.50 11.97
N PHE A 163 11.21 -20.07 10.81
CA PHE A 163 11.05 -21.52 10.62
C PHE A 163 12.27 -22.02 9.86
N GLY A 164 13.27 -22.52 10.61
CA GLY A 164 14.42 -23.19 10.02
C GLY A 164 14.05 -24.56 9.44
N PRO A 165 14.96 -25.20 8.68
CA PRO A 165 14.71 -26.50 8.07
C PRO A 165 14.19 -27.53 9.06
N LYS A 166 14.79 -27.60 10.27
CA LYS A 166 14.36 -28.51 11.34
C LYS A 166 12.90 -28.31 11.74
N VAL A 167 12.46 -27.06 11.93
CA VAL A 167 11.08 -26.74 12.33
C VAL A 167 10.11 -27.07 11.21
N THR A 168 10.47 -26.74 9.96
CA THR A 168 9.66 -27.09 8.80
C THR A 168 9.57 -28.60 8.65
N THR A 169 10.67 -29.35 8.79
CA THR A 169 10.67 -30.82 8.76
C THR A 169 9.80 -31.40 9.88
N VAL A 170 9.87 -30.88 11.11
CA VAL A 170 9.00 -31.32 12.21
C VAL A 170 7.52 -31.04 11.92
N LEU A 171 7.20 -29.84 11.41
CA LEU A 171 5.81 -29.51 11.04
C LEU A 171 5.30 -30.30 9.83
N SER A 172 6.17 -30.63 8.87
CA SER A 172 5.87 -31.50 7.74
C SER A 172 5.74 -32.97 8.18
N ALA A 173 6.55 -33.44 9.13
CA ALA A 173 6.39 -34.75 9.73
C ALA A 173 5.09 -34.85 10.54
N ALA A 174 4.74 -33.80 11.30
CA ALA A 174 3.45 -33.70 11.96
C ALA A 174 2.29 -33.63 10.96
N ALA A 175 2.48 -32.96 9.81
CA ALA A 175 1.51 -32.94 8.71
C ALA A 175 1.36 -34.33 8.09
N LEU A 176 2.46 -35.09 7.99
CA LEU A 176 2.44 -36.47 7.49
C LEU A 176 1.69 -37.38 8.47
N LEU A 177 1.95 -37.26 9.78
CA LEU A 177 1.20 -37.98 10.80
C LEU A 177 -0.30 -37.63 10.75
N ALA A 178 -0.64 -36.35 10.64
CA ALA A 178 -2.04 -35.93 10.47
C ALA A 178 -2.64 -36.48 9.17
N GLY A 179 -1.88 -36.49 8.07
CA GLY A 179 -2.28 -37.08 6.81
C GLY A 179 -2.48 -38.60 6.89
N VAL A 180 -1.59 -39.33 7.57
CA VAL A 180 -1.71 -40.77 7.82
C VAL A 180 -2.92 -41.06 8.69
N VAL A 181 -3.16 -40.28 9.74
CA VAL A 181 -4.32 -40.46 10.63
C VAL A 181 -5.62 -40.19 9.86
N VAL A 182 -5.69 -39.13 9.06
CA VAL A 182 -6.84 -38.83 8.20
C VAL A 182 -7.01 -39.89 7.11
N GLY A 183 -5.90 -40.38 6.53
CA GLY A 183 -5.90 -41.41 5.50
C GLY A 183 -6.28 -42.79 6.03
N LEU A 184 -5.87 -43.15 7.25
CA LEU A 184 -6.28 -44.36 7.95
C LEU A 184 -7.72 -44.28 8.41
N ALA A 185 -8.20 -43.13 8.88
CA ALA A 185 -9.62 -42.93 9.17
C ALA A 185 -10.47 -43.10 7.89
N ALA A 186 -9.99 -42.58 6.75
CA ALA A 186 -10.64 -42.72 5.46
C ALA A 186 -10.50 -44.13 4.84
N ALA A 187 -9.38 -44.85 5.08
CA ALA A 187 -9.17 -46.22 4.64
C ALA A 187 -9.90 -47.23 5.54
N HIS A 188 -9.97 -46.98 6.85
CA HIS A 188 -10.78 -47.75 7.80
C HIS A 188 -12.24 -47.62 7.40
N TYR A 189 -12.71 -46.41 7.13
CA TYR A 189 -14.02 -46.20 6.50
C TYR A 189 -14.19 -47.02 5.19
N GLY A 190 -13.22 -46.93 4.27
CA GLY A 190 -13.23 -47.69 3.01
C GLY A 190 -13.07 -49.21 3.16
N SER A 191 -12.53 -49.74 4.26
CA SER A 191 -12.31 -51.19 4.42
C SER A 191 -13.57 -51.97 4.81
N TRP A 192 -14.55 -51.29 5.39
CA TRP A 192 -15.87 -51.86 5.71
C TRP A 192 -16.92 -51.50 4.64
N HIS A 193 -16.50 -50.80 3.60
CA HIS A 193 -17.31 -50.33 2.48
C HIS A 193 -16.66 -50.86 1.20
N ALA A 194 -17.16 -51.94 0.58
CA ALA A 194 -16.52 -52.60 -0.56
C ALA A 194 -16.46 -51.72 -1.84
N GLU A 195 -15.61 -50.69 -1.83
CA GLU A 195 -15.16 -49.91 -2.98
C GLU A 195 -13.93 -50.58 -3.61
N GLU A 196 -13.84 -50.58 -4.96
CA GLU A 196 -12.66 -51.05 -5.71
C GLU A 196 -11.45 -50.11 -5.57
N ASP A 197 -11.65 -48.85 -5.15
CA ASP A 197 -10.60 -47.84 -4.94
C ASP A 197 -10.52 -47.43 -3.47
N ASN A 198 -9.30 -47.29 -2.94
CA ASN A 198 -9.05 -46.94 -1.53
C ASN A 198 -8.90 -45.41 -1.36
N PRO A 199 -9.95 -44.66 -0.92
CA PRO A 199 -9.92 -43.20 -0.81
C PRO A 199 -8.96 -42.68 0.28
N GLY A 200 -8.48 -43.57 1.16
CA GLY A 200 -7.61 -43.20 2.28
C GLY A 200 -6.27 -42.61 1.86
N LEU A 201 -5.67 -43.14 0.79
CA LEU A 201 -4.38 -42.63 0.30
C LEU A 201 -4.51 -41.21 -0.26
N ALA A 202 -5.58 -40.93 -1.02
CA ALA A 202 -5.81 -39.61 -1.59
C ALA A 202 -6.12 -38.56 -0.52
N ALA A 203 -7.00 -38.88 0.44
CA ALA A 203 -7.36 -37.99 1.54
C ALA A 203 -6.15 -37.67 2.45
N GLY A 204 -5.33 -38.67 2.75
CA GLY A 204 -4.11 -38.50 3.52
C GLY A 204 -3.06 -37.66 2.78
N PHE A 205 -2.87 -37.90 1.48
CA PHE A 205 -1.93 -37.13 0.66
C PHE A 205 -2.31 -35.66 0.53
N VAL A 206 -3.59 -35.34 0.25
CA VAL A 206 -4.06 -33.95 0.16
C VAL A 206 -3.89 -33.23 1.48
N THR A 207 -4.23 -33.88 2.60
CA THR A 207 -4.05 -33.33 3.94
C THR A 207 -2.58 -33.01 4.21
N PHE A 208 -1.69 -33.97 3.94
CA PHE A 208 -0.25 -33.77 4.08
C PHE A 208 0.27 -32.62 3.21
N ALA A 209 -0.15 -32.55 1.94
CA ALA A 209 0.30 -31.54 0.99
C ALA A 209 -0.11 -30.12 1.43
N VAL A 210 -1.39 -29.93 1.79
CA VAL A 210 -1.91 -28.63 2.24
C VAL A 210 -1.22 -28.17 3.52
N LEU A 211 -1.12 -29.04 4.52
CA LEU A 211 -0.48 -28.71 5.80
C LEU A 211 1.03 -28.42 5.61
N SER A 212 1.71 -29.16 4.74
CA SER A 212 3.11 -28.91 4.39
C SER A 212 3.30 -27.59 3.65
N VAL A 213 2.38 -27.22 2.75
CA VAL A 213 2.39 -25.89 2.12
C VAL A 213 2.20 -24.81 3.18
N ILE A 214 1.29 -24.96 4.14
CA ILE A 214 1.10 -23.97 5.23
C ILE A 214 2.35 -23.88 6.13
N ALA A 215 3.01 -25.00 6.42
CA ALA A 215 4.29 -25.03 7.15
C ALA A 215 5.41 -24.32 6.38
N GLY A 216 5.42 -24.45 5.05
CA GLY A 216 6.38 -23.81 4.14
C GLY A 216 6.04 -22.36 3.79
N ALA A 217 4.75 -21.97 3.85
CA ALA A 217 4.22 -20.66 3.51
C ALA A 217 4.49 -19.65 4.63
N THR A 218 5.77 -19.35 4.83
CA THR A 218 6.39 -18.26 5.60
C THR A 218 6.26 -18.31 7.12
N PRO A 219 7.30 -17.84 7.84
CA PRO A 219 7.12 -16.57 8.55
C PRO A 219 8.41 -15.74 8.79
N GLY A 220 9.01 -15.10 7.77
CA GLY A 220 10.01 -14.03 7.99
C GLY A 220 11.28 -14.41 8.77
N GLU A 221 12.03 -13.39 9.19
CA GLU A 221 13.26 -13.54 9.97
C GLU A 221 13.01 -13.47 11.48
N ARG A 222 13.94 -14.04 12.24
CA ARG A 222 14.01 -13.99 13.70
C ARG A 222 15.42 -13.60 14.13
N ASP A 223 15.50 -12.98 15.30
CA ASP A 223 16.72 -12.67 16.02
C ASP A 223 17.59 -13.90 16.37
N THR A 224 18.91 -13.66 16.40
CA THR A 224 19.91 -14.45 17.13
C THR A 224 20.35 -13.70 18.40
N PRO A 225 21.00 -14.33 19.39
CA PRO A 225 21.52 -13.63 20.57
C PRO A 225 22.45 -12.47 20.23
N ARG A 226 23.39 -12.68 19.30
CA ARG A 226 24.28 -11.64 18.76
C ARG A 226 23.49 -10.54 18.06
N GLY A 227 22.54 -10.92 17.21
CA GLY A 227 21.68 -9.99 16.50
C GLY A 227 20.87 -9.08 17.43
N ARG A 228 20.38 -9.60 18.56
CA ARG A 228 19.68 -8.78 19.57
C ARG A 228 20.59 -7.74 20.23
N GLN A 229 21.82 -8.11 20.54
CA GLN A 229 22.79 -7.19 21.16
C GLN A 229 23.16 -6.06 20.19
N VAL A 230 23.43 -6.41 18.94
CA VAL A 230 23.72 -5.44 17.87
C VAL A 230 22.50 -4.53 17.63
N ALA A 231 21.30 -5.09 17.56
CA ALA A 231 20.07 -4.30 17.44
C ALA A 231 19.88 -3.34 18.63
N ALA A 232 20.14 -3.79 19.86
CA ALA A 232 20.05 -2.95 21.06
C ALA A 232 21.05 -1.77 21.02
N ARG A 233 22.29 -2.00 20.55
CA ARG A 233 23.27 -0.93 20.34
C ARG A 233 22.79 0.09 19.31
N TRP A 234 22.29 -0.37 18.16
CA TRP A 234 21.76 0.51 17.12
C TRP A 234 20.50 1.28 17.56
N LEU A 235 19.70 0.70 18.45
CA LEU A 235 18.63 1.44 19.14
C LEU A 235 19.18 2.53 20.08
N GLY A 236 20.31 2.30 20.74
CA GLY A 236 21.03 3.36 21.48
C GLY A 236 21.55 4.47 20.56
N VAL A 237 22.08 4.12 19.37
CA VAL A 237 22.47 5.11 18.35
C VAL A 237 21.25 5.93 17.90
N ARG A 238 20.11 5.27 17.69
CA ARG A 238 18.83 5.94 17.35
C ARG A 238 18.44 6.97 18.41
N ASP A 239 18.54 6.60 19.69
CA ASP A 239 18.17 7.47 20.79
C ASP A 239 19.15 8.65 20.92
N TRP A 240 20.45 8.43 20.67
CA TRP A 240 21.46 9.51 20.61
C TRP A 240 21.19 10.49 19.45
N LEU A 241 20.93 9.99 18.24
CA LEU A 241 20.62 10.81 17.07
C LEU A 241 19.34 11.62 17.25
N ARG A 242 18.30 11.04 17.86
CA ARG A 242 17.05 11.75 18.18
C ARG A 242 17.21 12.80 19.27
N GLY A 243 18.24 12.68 20.10
CA GLY A 243 18.58 13.68 21.12
C GLY A 243 19.25 14.94 20.54
N HIS A 244 19.66 14.93 19.27
CA HIS A 244 20.25 16.10 18.61
C HIS A 244 19.15 16.97 18.00
N GLU A 245 19.16 18.26 18.33
CA GLU A 245 18.22 19.21 17.75
C GLU A 245 18.34 19.23 16.22
N GLN A 246 17.19 19.20 15.53
CA GLN A 246 17.03 19.31 14.07
C GLN A 246 17.65 18.18 13.23
N PHE A 247 18.15 17.09 13.83
CA PHE A 247 18.70 15.97 13.05
C PHE A 247 17.64 15.31 12.14
N ASP A 248 16.38 15.31 12.56
CA ASP A 248 15.26 14.80 11.79
C ASP A 248 14.85 15.71 10.61
N GLU A 249 15.28 16.97 10.63
CA GLU A 249 15.02 17.99 9.61
C GLU A 249 16.19 18.18 8.64
N LEU A 250 17.25 17.38 8.74
CA LEU A 250 18.38 17.47 7.82
C LEU A 250 17.99 17.00 6.40
N PRO A 251 18.28 17.79 5.34
CA PRO A 251 18.06 17.34 3.97
C PRO A 251 19.11 16.30 3.53
N PRO A 252 18.85 15.52 2.46
CA PRO A 252 19.77 14.50 1.97
C PRO A 252 21.20 15.00 1.67
N ALA A 253 21.34 16.23 1.18
CA ALA A 253 22.65 16.83 0.88
C ALA A 253 23.52 17.08 2.11
N SER A 254 22.92 17.08 3.32
CA SER A 254 23.65 17.17 4.58
C SER A 254 24.61 15.99 4.82
N VAL A 255 24.55 14.94 3.99
CA VAL A 255 25.53 13.85 3.99
C VAL A 255 26.96 14.37 3.78
N ALA A 256 27.14 15.52 3.12
CA ALA A 256 28.45 16.14 2.96
C ALA A 256 29.08 16.60 4.30
N ILE A 257 28.24 16.88 5.32
CA ILE A 257 28.67 17.35 6.64
C ILE A 257 28.57 16.23 7.67
N TRP A 258 27.44 15.51 7.68
CA TRP A 258 27.15 14.45 8.64
C TRP A 258 27.69 13.08 8.22
N ASP A 259 28.21 12.97 7.00
CA ASP A 259 28.85 11.77 6.45
C ASP A 259 27.97 10.52 6.70
N ARG A 260 28.56 9.41 7.13
CA ARG A 260 27.88 8.14 7.39
C ARG A 260 26.75 8.26 8.42
N TYR A 261 26.78 9.23 9.35
CA TYR A 261 25.72 9.39 10.35
C TYR A 261 24.35 9.64 9.71
N LEU A 262 24.29 10.34 8.57
CA LEU A 262 23.00 10.56 7.90
C LEU A 262 22.45 9.25 7.31
N GLY A 263 23.32 8.40 6.74
CA GLY A 263 22.93 7.08 6.25
C GLY A 263 22.45 6.16 7.36
N TYR A 264 23.16 6.10 8.49
CA TYR A 264 22.72 5.33 9.65
C TYR A 264 21.49 5.92 10.32
N GLY A 265 21.36 7.24 10.33
CA GLY A 265 20.17 7.97 10.76
C GLY A 265 18.93 7.55 9.97
N ALA A 266 19.04 7.42 8.65
CA ALA A 266 17.97 6.87 7.82
C ALA A 266 17.69 5.41 8.17
N ALA A 267 18.74 4.59 8.37
CA ALA A 267 18.58 3.17 8.71
C ALA A 267 17.82 2.95 10.02
N VAL A 268 18.09 3.76 11.05
CA VAL A 268 17.45 3.65 12.36
C VAL A 268 16.12 4.41 12.45
N GLY A 269 15.75 5.17 11.42
CA GLY A 269 14.55 6.01 11.42
C GLY A 269 14.68 7.22 12.34
N ALA A 270 15.75 8.00 12.14
CA ALA A 270 16.00 9.31 12.76
C ALA A 270 15.96 10.48 11.76
N THR A 271 16.09 10.26 10.44
CA THR A 271 16.16 11.33 9.41
C THR A 271 14.84 11.48 8.64
N ARG A 272 13.84 12.13 9.25
CA ARG A 272 12.51 12.25 8.65
C ARG A 272 12.51 12.98 7.32
N LEU A 273 13.13 14.17 7.24
CA LEU A 273 13.13 14.99 6.02
C LEU A 273 13.88 14.28 4.88
N ALA A 274 15.09 13.77 5.15
CA ALA A 274 15.86 13.05 4.15
C ALA A 274 15.09 11.85 3.57
N SER A 275 14.45 11.03 4.41
CA SER A 275 13.61 9.90 3.95
C SER A 275 12.35 10.32 3.21
N ALA A 276 11.74 11.45 3.58
CA ALA A 276 10.56 11.96 2.87
C ALA A 276 10.91 12.45 1.45
N VAL A 277 12.11 13.02 1.29
CA VAL A 277 12.62 13.56 0.02
C VAL A 277 13.21 12.44 -0.85
N LEU A 278 13.93 11.49 -0.26
CA LEU A 278 14.47 10.30 -0.91
C LEU A 278 13.42 9.18 -1.07
N ASP A 279 12.21 9.52 -1.52
CA ASP A 279 11.19 8.50 -1.78
C ASP A 279 11.46 7.78 -3.10
N LEU A 280 11.92 6.52 -3.00
CA LEU A 280 12.10 5.64 -4.15
C LEU A 280 10.76 5.19 -4.78
N GLY A 281 9.62 5.72 -4.33
CA GLY A 281 8.28 5.38 -4.83
C GLY A 281 7.87 3.97 -4.48
N MET A 282 8.54 3.38 -3.49
CA MET A 282 8.24 2.04 -3.03
C MET A 282 7.11 2.08 -2.00
N GLY A 283 6.90 3.23 -1.33
CA GLY A 283 5.76 3.57 -0.47
C GLY A 283 5.27 2.42 0.41
N ASP A 284 6.02 2.03 1.43
CA ASP A 284 5.58 0.99 2.36
C ASP A 284 4.49 1.57 3.25
N ARG A 285 3.23 1.48 2.79
CA ARG A 285 2.06 1.88 3.60
C ARG A 285 2.03 1.21 4.97
N SER A 286 2.75 0.10 5.17
CA SER A 286 2.86 -0.56 6.46
C SER A 286 3.88 0.06 7.42
N LEU A 287 4.60 1.12 7.04
CA LEU A 287 5.50 1.87 7.92
C LEU A 287 5.45 3.38 7.63
N VAL A 288 4.85 4.15 8.55
CA VAL A 288 4.56 5.58 8.35
C VAL A 288 5.17 6.40 9.49
N TRP A 289 5.55 7.65 9.23
CA TRP A 289 6.01 8.60 10.26
C TRP A 289 4.85 9.20 11.05
N SER A 290 5.04 9.35 12.36
CA SER A 290 4.17 10.13 13.25
C SER A 290 5.00 11.09 14.09
N SER A 291 4.42 12.26 14.39
CA SER A 291 4.92 13.25 15.35
C SER A 291 4.22 13.17 16.71
N TYR A 292 3.15 12.38 16.79
CA TYR A 292 2.34 12.19 17.99
C TYR A 292 3.21 11.73 19.18
N GLY A 293 3.02 12.35 20.34
CA GLY A 293 3.84 12.13 21.53
C GLY A 293 5.09 13.02 21.66
N GLY A 294 5.26 14.01 20.77
CA GLY A 294 6.27 15.08 20.90
C GLY A 294 7.63 14.77 20.28
N THR A 295 7.82 13.57 19.73
CA THR A 295 9.04 13.19 18.99
C THR A 295 8.67 12.43 17.72
N TRP A 296 9.34 12.75 16.61
CA TRP A 296 9.14 12.04 15.36
C TRP A 296 9.62 10.58 15.46
N HIS A 297 8.74 9.65 15.08
CA HIS A 297 9.06 8.24 15.07
C HIS A 297 8.27 7.48 14.01
N ARG A 298 8.76 6.28 13.64
CA ARG A 298 8.12 5.40 12.66
C ARG A 298 7.14 4.45 13.34
N VAL A 299 5.94 4.33 12.77
CA VAL A 299 4.86 3.46 13.24
C VAL A 299 4.52 2.43 12.15
N ARG A 300 4.52 1.15 12.53
CA ARG A 300 4.16 0.06 11.62
C ARG A 300 2.65 -0.18 11.61
N VAL A 301 2.02 -0.05 10.45
CA VAL A 301 0.58 -0.22 10.23
C VAL A 301 0.26 -1.62 9.72
N ARG A 302 -0.53 -2.38 10.47
CA ARG A 302 -1.10 -3.65 10.00
C ARG A 302 -2.46 -3.44 9.33
N TYR A 303 -2.59 -3.90 8.09
CA TYR A 303 -3.86 -3.84 7.34
C TYR A 303 -4.63 -5.18 7.44
N PRO A 304 -5.79 -5.22 8.12
CA PRO A 304 -6.56 -6.43 8.31
C PRO A 304 -7.35 -6.84 7.05
N ARG A 305 -7.44 -8.14 6.72
CA ARG A 305 -8.04 -8.64 5.45
C ARG A 305 -9.31 -9.50 5.58
N LEU A 306 -9.68 -9.95 6.78
CA LEU A 306 -10.85 -10.82 6.96
C LEU A 306 -12.17 -10.11 6.65
N PRO A 307 -13.20 -10.83 6.15
CA PRO A 307 -14.45 -10.22 5.67
C PRO A 307 -15.26 -9.53 6.77
N ARG A 308 -15.08 -9.93 8.04
CA ARG A 308 -15.73 -9.33 9.21
C ARG A 308 -15.34 -7.86 9.44
N TYR A 309 -14.14 -7.48 9.01
CA TYR A 309 -13.59 -6.19 9.39
C TYR A 309 -14.29 -5.04 8.65
N GLY A 310 -14.57 -3.97 9.40
CA GLY A 310 -15.31 -2.78 8.97
C GLY A 310 -16.81 -3.01 8.72
N ARG A 311 -17.39 -4.17 9.06
CA ARG A 311 -18.83 -4.41 8.93
C ARG A 311 -19.61 -3.75 10.07
N THR A 312 -20.83 -3.31 9.77
CA THR A 312 -21.78 -2.82 10.78
C THR A 312 -22.38 -3.99 11.56
N LEU A 313 -22.84 -3.74 12.79
CA LEU A 313 -23.49 -4.77 13.59
C LEU A 313 -24.70 -5.39 12.88
N PRO A 314 -25.66 -4.62 12.31
CA PRO A 314 -26.79 -5.24 11.61
C PRO A 314 -26.36 -6.15 10.46
N ARG A 315 -25.27 -5.83 9.75
CA ARG A 315 -24.73 -6.71 8.70
C ARG A 315 -24.06 -7.96 9.26
N LEU A 316 -23.41 -7.87 10.42
CA LEU A 316 -22.85 -9.03 11.11
C LEU A 316 -23.95 -9.93 11.66
N LEU A 317 -24.99 -9.34 12.25
CA LEU A 317 -26.19 -10.04 12.71
C LEU A 317 -26.95 -10.66 11.54
N LEU A 318 -27.10 -9.96 10.42
CA LEU A 318 -27.69 -10.52 9.21
C LEU A 318 -26.84 -11.65 8.66
N SER A 319 -25.50 -11.53 8.67
CA SER A 319 -24.63 -12.64 8.26
C SER A 319 -24.80 -13.84 9.20
N ALA A 320 -24.86 -13.60 10.51
CA ALA A 320 -25.10 -14.64 11.50
C ALA A 320 -26.48 -15.27 11.37
N ALA A 321 -27.51 -14.47 11.08
CA ALA A 321 -28.89 -14.91 10.88
C ALA A 321 -29.06 -15.66 9.56
N ILE A 322 -28.40 -15.25 8.47
CA ILE A 322 -28.38 -15.99 7.20
C ILE A 322 -27.63 -17.31 7.40
N SER A 323 -26.41 -17.28 7.96
CA SER A 323 -25.68 -18.53 8.26
C SER A 323 -26.48 -19.44 9.20
N GLY A 324 -27.16 -18.85 10.18
CA GLY A 324 -28.01 -19.56 11.12
C GLY A 324 -29.28 -20.13 10.49
N ALA A 325 -29.99 -19.35 9.67
CA ALA A 325 -31.22 -19.74 8.98
C ALA A 325 -30.94 -20.73 7.87
N VAL A 326 -29.85 -20.56 7.10
CA VAL A 326 -29.39 -21.54 6.11
C VAL A 326 -28.97 -22.82 6.82
N GLY A 327 -28.16 -22.74 7.89
CA GLY A 327 -27.81 -23.91 8.69
C GLY A 327 -29.05 -24.62 9.24
N PHE A 328 -29.99 -23.89 9.84
CA PHE A 328 -31.24 -24.43 10.37
C PHE A 328 -32.15 -24.99 9.26
N PHE A 329 -32.27 -24.32 8.12
CA PHE A 329 -33.08 -24.76 6.99
C PHE A 329 -32.50 -26.02 6.34
N LEU A 330 -31.18 -26.08 6.16
CA LEU A 330 -30.49 -27.28 5.69
C LEU A 330 -30.68 -28.42 6.71
N LEU A 331 -30.59 -28.15 8.01
CA LEU A 331 -30.92 -29.12 9.06
C LEU A 331 -32.40 -29.51 9.09
N LYS A 332 -33.33 -28.64 8.71
CA LYS A 332 -34.77 -28.96 8.68
C LYS A 332 -35.16 -29.75 7.43
N LEU A 333 -34.55 -29.41 6.29
CA LEU A 333 -34.85 -30.02 4.99
C LEU A 333 -34.13 -31.34 4.80
N PHE A 334 -32.85 -31.35 5.16
CA PHE A 334 -32.01 -32.52 5.06
C PHE A 334 -31.84 -33.22 6.39
N GLY A 335 -32.07 -32.65 7.58
CA GLY A 335 -31.89 -33.40 8.84
C GLY A 335 -32.86 -34.57 9.05
N PRO A 336 -34.17 -34.49 8.70
CA PRO A 336 -35.10 -35.61 8.85
C PRO A 336 -34.88 -36.74 7.84
N SER A 337 -34.33 -36.42 6.67
CA SER A 337 -34.04 -37.33 5.55
C SER A 337 -32.54 -37.65 5.41
N ALA A 338 -31.69 -36.94 6.15
CA ALA A 338 -30.28 -37.23 6.33
C ALA A 338 -30.24 -38.40 7.26
N ASP A 339 -30.30 -39.55 6.62
CA ASP A 339 -29.58 -40.67 7.15
C ASP A 339 -28.10 -40.28 7.13
N LEU A 340 -27.59 -39.83 8.27
CA LEU A 340 -26.16 -39.60 8.46
C LEU A 340 -25.37 -40.93 8.31
N PHE A 341 -26.10 -42.05 8.22
CA PHE A 341 -25.64 -43.43 8.12
C PHE A 341 -26.57 -44.25 7.20
N PRO A 342 -26.65 -43.94 5.89
CA PRO A 342 -27.58 -44.60 4.99
C PRO A 342 -27.36 -46.11 4.93
N THR A 343 -28.40 -46.87 5.29
CA THR A 343 -28.37 -48.34 5.30
C THR A 343 -28.98 -48.99 4.06
N SER A 344 -29.30 -48.23 3.00
CA SER A 344 -29.93 -48.77 1.79
C SER A 344 -28.93 -49.49 0.89
N ASP A 345 -29.27 -50.71 0.45
CA ASP A 345 -28.47 -51.52 -0.47
C ASP A 345 -28.40 -50.93 -1.90
N ASP A 346 -29.30 -50.00 -2.23
CA ASP A 346 -29.33 -49.31 -3.53
C ASP A 346 -28.28 -48.17 -3.61
N PRO A 347 -27.32 -48.22 -4.56
CA PRO A 347 -26.24 -47.24 -4.69
C PRO A 347 -26.72 -45.82 -5.00
N ALA A 348 -27.83 -45.66 -5.74
CA ALA A 348 -28.36 -44.33 -6.05
C ALA A 348 -28.91 -43.64 -4.78
N THR A 349 -29.66 -44.39 -3.97
CA THR A 349 -30.22 -43.91 -2.70
C THR A 349 -29.12 -43.55 -1.68
N ARG A 350 -28.00 -44.28 -1.71
CA ARG A 350 -26.85 -44.05 -0.82
C ARG A 350 -26.05 -42.78 -1.13
N ILE A 351 -25.80 -42.48 -2.41
CA ILE A 351 -25.12 -41.24 -2.83
C ILE A 351 -25.95 -40.03 -2.38
N VAL A 352 -27.27 -40.09 -2.55
CA VAL A 352 -28.20 -39.03 -2.13
C VAL A 352 -28.11 -38.78 -0.63
N ALA A 353 -27.96 -39.83 0.19
CA ALA A 353 -27.85 -39.69 1.63
C ALA A 353 -26.48 -39.18 2.12
N LEU A 354 -25.37 -39.54 1.47
CA LEU A 354 -24.05 -38.96 1.78
C LEU A 354 -23.98 -37.46 1.46
N VAL A 355 -24.60 -37.05 0.35
CA VAL A 355 -24.75 -35.64 0.00
C VAL A 355 -25.60 -34.94 1.09
N ALA A 356 -26.70 -35.54 1.53
CA ALA A 356 -27.52 -35.01 2.62
C ALA A 356 -26.74 -34.90 3.95
N ALA A 357 -25.87 -35.87 4.28
CA ALA A 357 -25.04 -35.85 5.48
C ALA A 357 -23.96 -34.77 5.46
N GLY A 358 -23.27 -34.58 4.33
CA GLY A 358 -22.32 -33.49 4.13
C GLY A 358 -22.98 -32.12 4.24
N ILE A 359 -24.20 -32.00 3.72
CA ILE A 359 -25.04 -30.79 3.88
C ILE A 359 -25.36 -30.53 5.35
N VAL A 360 -25.68 -31.56 6.14
CA VAL A 360 -25.94 -31.45 7.58
C VAL A 360 -24.68 -31.05 8.37
N ALA A 361 -23.51 -31.62 8.10
CA ALA A 361 -22.26 -31.23 8.75
C ALA A 361 -21.87 -29.78 8.43
N GLY A 362 -22.00 -29.37 7.17
CA GLY A 362 -21.84 -27.98 6.75
C GLY A 362 -22.82 -27.05 7.46
N ALA A 363 -24.06 -27.50 7.64
CA ALA A 363 -25.09 -26.75 8.37
C ALA A 363 -24.75 -26.53 9.85
N VAL A 364 -24.19 -27.53 10.54
CA VAL A 364 -23.73 -27.39 11.95
C VAL A 364 -22.57 -26.39 12.06
N LEU A 365 -21.60 -26.44 11.14
CA LEU A 365 -20.51 -25.48 11.10
C LEU A 365 -21.01 -24.05 10.82
N LEU A 366 -22.00 -23.89 9.94
CA LEU A 366 -22.66 -22.62 9.69
C LEU A 366 -23.39 -22.09 10.93
N LEU A 367 -24.06 -22.95 11.69
CA LEU A 367 -24.68 -22.59 12.97
C LEU A 367 -23.63 -22.15 14.01
N ALA A 368 -22.54 -22.90 14.17
CA ALA A 368 -21.47 -22.56 15.10
C ALA A 368 -20.78 -21.23 14.71
N PHE A 369 -20.51 -21.03 13.42
CA PHE A 369 -19.95 -19.79 12.90
C PHE A 369 -20.93 -18.60 13.07
N GLY A 370 -22.22 -18.82 12.82
CA GLY A 370 -23.28 -17.85 13.05
C GLY A 370 -23.38 -17.46 14.52
N GLY A 371 -23.42 -18.44 15.43
CA GLY A 371 -23.43 -18.25 16.88
C GLY A 371 -22.19 -17.49 17.38
N TYR A 372 -20.99 -17.88 16.94
CA TYR A 372 -19.75 -17.17 17.27
C TYR A 372 -19.79 -15.70 16.79
N THR A 373 -20.26 -15.46 15.57
CA THR A 373 -20.38 -14.12 14.99
C THR A 373 -21.41 -13.27 15.74
N LEU A 374 -22.52 -13.88 16.16
CA LEU A 374 -23.56 -13.26 16.98
C LEU A 374 -22.99 -12.84 18.34
N VAL A 375 -22.43 -13.79 19.10
CA VAL A 375 -21.87 -13.54 20.44
C VAL A 375 -20.78 -12.48 20.38
N ARG A 376 -19.83 -12.61 19.45
CA ARG A 376 -18.74 -11.64 19.31
C ARG A 376 -19.22 -10.28 18.80
N GLY A 377 -20.21 -10.24 17.90
CA GLY A 377 -20.79 -9.00 17.41
C GLY A 377 -21.51 -8.22 18.51
N VAL A 378 -22.26 -8.91 19.37
CA VAL A 378 -22.92 -8.32 20.54
C VAL A 378 -21.88 -7.87 21.57
N ALA A 379 -20.88 -8.70 21.89
CA ALA A 379 -19.81 -8.32 22.81
C ALA A 379 -19.02 -7.08 22.32
N ASP A 380 -18.85 -6.93 21.00
CA ASP A 380 -18.15 -5.78 20.39
C ASP A 380 -18.87 -4.44 20.65
N LEU A 381 -20.19 -4.45 20.94
CA LEU A 381 -20.93 -3.26 21.40
C LEU A 381 -20.50 -2.82 22.80
N ALA A 382 -20.33 -3.79 23.70
CA ALA A 382 -19.99 -3.51 25.10
C ALA A 382 -18.51 -3.13 25.25
N THR A 383 -17.66 -3.47 24.27
CA THR A 383 -16.22 -3.19 24.29
C THR A 383 -15.82 -2.01 23.41
N GLU A 384 -16.71 -1.03 23.17
CA GLU A 384 -16.34 0.21 22.48
C GLU A 384 -15.18 0.91 23.20
N ARG A 385 -14.21 1.41 22.43
CA ARG A 385 -13.04 2.11 22.95
C ARG A 385 -12.88 3.45 22.25
N THR A 386 -12.44 4.45 23.00
CA THR A 386 -12.03 5.74 22.45
C THR A 386 -10.51 5.74 22.34
N ILE A 387 -10.01 6.18 21.19
CA ILE A 387 -8.58 6.28 20.89
C ILE A 387 -8.35 7.70 20.35
N THR A 388 -7.37 8.39 20.89
CA THR A 388 -6.94 9.71 20.41
C THR A 388 -5.53 9.59 19.85
N GLY A 389 -5.30 10.15 18.67
CA GLY A 389 -4.05 9.97 17.97
C GLY A 389 -3.94 10.69 16.63
N GLU A 390 -2.76 10.65 16.03
CA GLU A 390 -2.47 11.25 14.73
C GLU A 390 -2.89 10.32 13.57
N VAL A 391 -3.53 10.86 12.54
CA VAL A 391 -3.90 10.16 11.32
C VAL A 391 -2.65 9.95 10.46
N LEU A 392 -2.19 8.71 10.40
CA LEU A 392 -1.04 8.32 9.59
C LEU A 392 -1.43 8.14 8.13
N TRP A 393 -2.57 7.47 7.88
CA TRP A 393 -2.93 7.04 6.54
C TRP A 393 -4.44 6.86 6.35
N VAL A 394 -4.96 7.38 5.23
CA VAL A 394 -6.34 7.14 4.77
C VAL A 394 -6.31 6.57 3.35
N GLN A 395 -6.96 5.42 3.10
CA GLN A 395 -7.02 4.82 1.76
C GLN A 395 -8.34 4.08 1.53
N VAL A 396 -8.88 4.14 0.31
CA VAL A 396 -10.03 3.31 -0.07
C VAL A 396 -9.74 1.82 0.16
N TRP A 397 -10.59 1.15 0.92
CA TRP A 397 -10.51 -0.29 1.15
C TRP A 397 -11.57 -1.04 0.34
N LYS A 398 -12.84 -0.68 0.50
CA LYS A 398 -13.94 -1.36 -0.16
C LYS A 398 -14.77 -0.35 -0.93
N SER A 399 -14.98 -0.65 -2.20
CA SER A 399 -15.85 0.09 -3.11
C SER A 399 -17.00 -0.79 -3.59
N THR A 400 -18.10 -0.14 -3.96
CA THR A 400 -19.24 -0.77 -4.59
C THR A 400 -19.21 -0.39 -6.06
N ALA A 401 -19.11 -1.38 -6.95
CA ALA A 401 -19.24 -1.17 -8.39
C ALA A 401 -20.64 -0.61 -8.71
N GLN A 402 -20.72 0.39 -9.58
CA GLN A 402 -21.99 0.96 -10.02
C GLN A 402 -22.16 0.74 -11.52
N GLY A 403 -22.63 -0.44 -11.92
CA GLY A 403 -22.81 -0.77 -13.35
C GLY A 403 -21.53 -0.59 -14.19
N GLU A 404 -21.66 -0.78 -15.50
CA GLU A 404 -20.52 -0.69 -16.43
C GLU A 404 -20.04 0.74 -16.69
N ASN A 405 -20.91 1.75 -16.47
CA ASN A 405 -20.66 3.14 -16.88
C ASN A 405 -20.59 4.16 -15.72
N ARG A 406 -20.46 3.73 -14.45
CA ARG A 406 -20.23 4.68 -13.33
C ARG A 406 -19.02 4.28 -12.48
N PRO A 407 -18.27 5.27 -11.96
CA PRO A 407 -17.13 4.99 -11.09
C PRO A 407 -17.58 4.28 -9.80
N ALA A 408 -16.78 3.32 -9.34
CA ALA A 408 -17.06 2.59 -8.11
C ALA A 408 -17.11 3.54 -6.91
N ARG A 409 -18.17 3.49 -6.11
CA ARG A 409 -18.32 4.34 -4.92
C ARG A 409 -17.60 3.70 -3.72
N PRO A 410 -16.58 4.34 -3.13
CA PRO A 410 -15.95 3.84 -1.92
C PRO A 410 -16.92 3.96 -0.74
N TRP A 411 -17.03 2.92 0.08
CA TRP A 411 -17.88 2.91 1.28
C TRP A 411 -17.10 2.62 2.56
N LEU A 412 -15.87 2.13 2.44
CA LEU A 412 -14.97 1.88 3.56
C LEU A 412 -13.54 2.23 3.19
N HIS A 413 -12.89 2.96 4.07
CA HIS A 413 -11.48 3.34 3.98
C HIS A 413 -10.71 2.65 5.10
N TYR A 414 -9.43 2.36 4.88
CA TYR A 414 -8.50 2.14 5.96
C TYR A 414 -8.14 3.48 6.59
N LEU A 415 -8.19 3.53 7.92
CA LEU A 415 -7.70 4.63 8.73
C LEU A 415 -6.63 4.09 9.67
N ALA A 416 -5.39 4.51 9.49
CA ALA A 416 -4.30 4.23 10.41
C ALA A 416 -4.13 5.42 11.37
N VAL A 417 -4.20 5.16 12.67
CA VAL A 417 -4.02 6.17 13.71
C VAL A 417 -2.89 5.73 14.64
N ASP A 418 -1.98 6.64 14.96
CA ASP A 418 -1.00 6.47 16.02
C ASP A 418 -1.51 7.08 17.32
N ASP A 419 -1.69 6.25 18.34
CA ASP A 419 -2.14 6.65 19.68
C ASP A 419 -0.99 6.87 20.66
N GLY A 420 0.27 6.81 20.19
CA GLY A 420 1.47 7.01 21.00
C GLY A 420 1.78 5.84 21.94
N SER A 421 0.98 4.76 21.92
CA SER A 421 1.17 3.60 22.81
C SER A 421 2.28 2.64 22.34
N GLY A 422 2.80 2.84 21.12
CA GLY A 422 4.01 2.17 20.65
C GLY A 422 4.20 2.17 19.13
N GLU A 423 5.32 1.62 18.66
CA GLU A 423 5.74 1.60 17.23
C GLU A 423 4.84 0.75 16.28
N ARG A 424 3.64 0.32 16.72
CA ARG A 424 2.73 -0.54 15.94
C ARG A 424 1.28 -0.15 16.13
N THR A 425 0.60 0.04 15.00
CA THR A 425 -0.85 0.22 14.96
C THR A 425 -1.51 -0.77 13.99
N THR A 426 -2.82 -0.93 14.09
CA THR A 426 -3.64 -1.72 13.16
C THR A 426 -4.68 -0.81 12.55
N ALA A 427 -4.75 -0.78 11.22
CA ALA A 427 -5.69 0.06 10.51
C ALA A 427 -7.16 -0.30 10.85
N TRP A 428 -7.97 0.73 10.99
CA TRP A 428 -9.40 0.68 11.26
C TRP A 428 -10.20 0.82 9.97
N GLY A 429 -11.40 0.26 9.94
CA GLY A 429 -12.37 0.47 8.87
C GLY A 429 -13.16 1.76 9.12
N LEU A 430 -12.82 2.82 8.39
CA LEU A 430 -13.44 4.14 8.42
C LEU A 430 -14.57 4.23 7.38
N PRO A 431 -15.82 4.48 7.79
CA PRO A 431 -16.91 4.77 6.86
C PRO A 431 -16.60 5.98 5.97
N SER A 432 -16.98 5.91 4.68
CA SER A 432 -16.67 6.96 3.70
C SER A 432 -17.19 8.35 4.06
N GLN A 433 -18.28 8.44 4.82
CA GLN A 433 -18.87 9.71 5.27
C GLN A 433 -17.93 10.56 6.14
N TRP A 434 -16.92 9.96 6.80
CA TRP A 434 -15.94 10.67 7.61
C TRP A 434 -14.55 10.69 6.96
N ALA A 435 -14.41 10.08 5.78
CA ALA A 435 -13.11 9.98 5.11
C ALA A 435 -12.65 11.34 4.55
N GLY A 436 -13.57 12.22 4.18
CA GLY A 436 -13.26 13.58 3.72
C GLY A 436 -12.81 14.51 4.85
N ASP A 437 -13.16 14.19 6.10
CA ASP A 437 -12.84 15.04 7.26
C ASP A 437 -11.47 14.68 7.88
N CYS A 438 -10.87 13.56 7.48
CA CYS A 438 -9.61 13.05 8.05
C CYS A 438 -8.46 13.21 7.06
N HIS A 439 -7.53 14.11 7.35
CA HIS A 439 -6.32 14.31 6.55
C HIS A 439 -5.10 13.73 7.26
N HIS A 440 -4.05 13.44 6.51
CA HIS A 440 -2.79 12.98 7.07
C HIS A 440 -2.19 14.04 8.01
N GLY A 441 -1.77 13.61 9.20
CA GLY A 441 -1.24 14.50 10.25
C GLY A 441 -2.31 15.07 11.18
N ASP A 442 -3.60 14.93 10.86
CA ASP A 442 -4.68 15.38 11.76
C ASP A 442 -4.65 14.60 13.06
N THR A 443 -4.83 15.28 14.18
CA THR A 443 -5.08 14.61 15.46
C THR A 443 -6.58 14.38 15.60
N VAL A 444 -6.97 13.12 15.66
CA VAL A 444 -8.37 12.69 15.73
C VAL A 444 -8.64 11.90 17.01
N THR A 445 -9.83 12.08 17.55
CA THR A 445 -10.40 11.17 18.54
C THR A 445 -11.42 10.28 17.86
N ILE A 446 -11.15 8.98 17.82
CA ILE A 446 -12.03 7.98 17.21
C ILE A 446 -12.65 7.09 18.26
N ARG A 447 -13.94 6.82 18.12
CA ARG A 447 -14.62 5.74 18.85
C ARG A 447 -14.68 4.51 17.95
N VAL A 448 -14.18 3.38 18.44
CA VAL A 448 -13.97 2.18 17.66
C VAL A 448 -14.55 0.93 18.32
N ARG A 449 -14.83 -0.05 17.47
CA ARG A 449 -15.19 -1.42 17.85
C ARG A 449 -14.02 -2.36 17.60
N PRO A 450 -13.34 -2.88 18.65
CA PRO A 450 -12.08 -3.61 18.50
C PRO A 450 -12.15 -4.90 17.66
N TRP A 451 -13.24 -5.67 17.78
CA TRP A 451 -13.33 -6.98 17.11
C TRP A 451 -13.67 -6.85 15.63
N SER A 452 -14.67 -6.02 15.29
CA SER A 452 -15.01 -5.66 13.91
C SER A 452 -14.04 -4.66 13.29
N ARG A 453 -13.17 -4.02 14.09
CA ARG A 453 -12.24 -2.96 13.65
C ARG A 453 -12.94 -1.82 12.92
N ARG A 454 -14.16 -1.47 13.34
CA ARG A 454 -14.94 -0.40 12.69
C ARG A 454 -14.88 0.88 13.51
N VAL A 455 -14.68 1.99 12.82
CA VAL A 455 -14.86 3.33 13.39
C VAL A 455 -16.36 3.62 13.47
N VAL A 456 -16.82 4.05 14.64
CA VAL A 456 -18.22 4.39 14.96
C VAL A 456 -18.41 5.89 15.04
N GLN A 457 -17.35 6.64 15.36
CA GLN A 457 -17.37 8.09 15.40
C GLN A 457 -15.96 8.62 15.22
N VAL A 458 -15.85 9.80 14.61
CA VAL A 458 -14.61 10.57 14.48
C VAL A 458 -14.90 11.98 14.95
N ALA A 459 -13.98 12.55 15.71
CA ALA A 459 -13.90 13.97 15.98
C ALA A 459 -12.47 14.44 15.69
N VAL A 460 -12.30 15.43 14.82
CA VAL A 460 -10.99 16.05 14.59
C VAL A 460 -10.73 16.99 15.75
N VAL A 461 -9.66 16.74 16.49
CA VAL A 461 -9.26 17.52 17.68
C VAL A 461 -8.31 18.64 17.28
N GLY A 462 -7.45 18.38 16.30
CA GLY A 462 -6.56 19.36 15.72
C GLY A 462 -6.20 18.98 14.30
N HIS A 463 -6.14 19.96 13.41
CA HIS A 463 -5.62 19.74 12.08
C HIS A 463 -4.10 19.67 12.15
N GLY A 464 -3.53 18.66 11.47
CA GLY A 464 -2.10 18.57 11.32
C GLY A 464 -1.60 19.77 10.55
N ARG A 465 -0.35 20.20 10.78
CA ARG A 465 0.29 21.10 9.81
C ARG A 465 0.24 20.39 8.46
N PRO A 466 -0.39 20.96 7.42
CA PRO A 466 -0.37 20.34 6.11
C PRO A 466 1.08 20.09 5.73
N ARG A 467 1.38 18.92 5.12
CA ARG A 467 2.69 18.63 4.50
C ARG A 467 2.96 19.51 3.28
N SER A 468 2.49 20.75 3.30
CA SER A 468 2.87 21.77 2.36
C SER A 468 4.27 22.22 2.74
N LEU A 469 5.28 21.60 2.13
CA LEU A 469 6.62 22.18 1.98
C LEU A 469 6.58 23.39 1.03
N THR A 470 5.56 24.24 1.17
CA THR A 470 5.34 25.43 0.35
C THR A 470 5.22 26.61 1.30
N GLU A 471 6.27 27.44 1.29
CA GLU A 471 6.40 28.84 1.71
C GLU A 471 5.47 29.35 2.84
N PRO A 472 6.02 29.84 3.97
CA PRO A 472 5.38 30.97 4.62
C PRO A 472 5.49 32.16 3.66
N VAL A 473 4.39 32.50 2.98
CA VAL A 473 4.27 33.78 2.30
C VAL A 473 4.28 34.86 3.38
N VAL A 474 5.49 35.35 3.68
CA VAL A 474 5.66 36.68 4.26
C VAL A 474 5.00 37.65 3.26
N PRO A 475 4.10 38.54 3.68
CA PRO A 475 3.58 39.57 2.79
C PRO A 475 4.72 40.56 2.54
N GLU A 476 5.59 40.22 1.60
CA GLU A 476 6.67 41.10 1.16
C GLU A 476 6.09 42.12 0.18
N ALA A 477 6.34 43.38 0.51
CA ALA A 477 5.88 44.54 -0.21
C ALA A 477 6.18 44.43 -1.70
N THR A 478 5.22 44.88 -2.49
CA THR A 478 5.17 44.97 -3.94
C THR A 478 6.50 45.45 -4.54
N GLY A 479 7.38 44.51 -4.88
CA GLY A 479 8.52 44.67 -5.77
C GLY A 479 8.27 43.82 -7.02
N PRO A 480 8.59 44.32 -8.23
CA PRO A 480 8.30 43.59 -9.45
C PRO A 480 9.05 42.27 -9.48
N ARG A 481 8.28 41.18 -9.36
CA ARG A 481 8.73 39.79 -9.52
C ARG A 481 9.38 39.69 -10.90
N VAL A 482 10.69 39.49 -10.96
CA VAL A 482 11.37 39.04 -12.17
C VAL A 482 10.86 37.62 -12.42
N ALA A 483 9.86 37.52 -13.29
CA ALA A 483 9.31 36.26 -13.76
C ALA A 483 10.43 35.48 -14.44
N ARG A 484 10.64 34.23 -14.01
CA ARG A 484 11.35 33.24 -14.83
C ARG A 484 10.59 33.14 -16.15
N ALA A 485 11.17 33.66 -17.22
CA ALA A 485 10.68 33.48 -18.57
C ALA A 485 10.58 31.97 -18.88
N GLY A 486 9.41 31.53 -19.33
CA GLY A 486 9.26 30.27 -20.09
C GLY A 486 8.23 29.24 -19.62
N ALA A 487 6.93 29.56 -19.62
CA ALA A 487 5.84 28.73 -20.22
C ALA A 487 4.43 29.27 -19.84
N PRO A 488 3.55 29.62 -20.80
CA PRO A 488 2.15 29.94 -20.51
C PRO A 488 1.42 28.77 -19.83
N THR A 489 0.71 29.05 -18.73
CA THR A 489 -0.23 28.14 -18.08
C THR A 489 -1.49 27.95 -18.96
N PRO A 490 -2.23 26.83 -18.85
CA PRO A 490 -3.45 26.60 -19.65
C PRO A 490 -4.49 27.73 -19.53
N GLU A 491 -4.52 28.40 -18.38
CA GLU A 491 -5.37 29.56 -18.07
C GLU A 491 -5.03 30.78 -18.93
N SER A 492 -3.78 30.92 -19.37
CA SER A 492 -3.37 32.01 -20.25
C SER A 492 -3.68 31.74 -21.73
N LEU A 493 -4.25 30.58 -22.08
CA LEU A 493 -4.61 30.24 -23.46
C LEU A 493 -6.05 30.57 -23.79
N PHE A 494 -6.96 30.58 -22.79
CA PHE A 494 -8.39 30.78 -22.99
C PHE A 494 -8.97 31.61 -21.85
N THR A 495 -9.80 32.61 -22.15
CA THR A 495 -10.49 33.38 -21.10
C THR A 495 -11.82 32.76 -20.71
N THR A 496 -12.33 33.12 -19.54
CA THR A 496 -13.65 32.72 -19.05
C THR A 496 -14.76 33.17 -20.00
N GLU A 497 -14.65 34.36 -20.59
CA GLU A 497 -15.63 34.92 -21.52
C GLU A 497 -15.65 34.14 -22.83
N GLU A 498 -14.49 33.77 -23.36
CA GLU A 498 -14.37 32.99 -24.60
C GLU A 498 -14.96 31.58 -24.45
N ILE A 499 -14.71 30.95 -23.30
CA ILE A 499 -15.28 29.64 -23.00
C ILE A 499 -16.78 29.75 -22.79
N GLY A 500 -17.26 30.78 -22.10
CA GLY A 500 -18.69 31.04 -21.94
C GLY A 500 -19.40 31.30 -23.27
N GLN A 501 -18.75 32.03 -24.18
CA GLN A 501 -19.25 32.31 -25.53
C GLN A 501 -19.26 31.06 -26.41
N ALA A 502 -18.17 30.28 -26.41
CA ALA A 502 -18.07 29.05 -27.20
C ALA A 502 -19.08 27.99 -26.72
N LEU A 503 -19.30 27.90 -25.41
CA LEU A 503 -20.24 26.94 -24.83
C LEU A 503 -21.67 27.46 -24.80
N GLY A 504 -21.94 28.76 -25.00
CA GLY A 504 -23.26 29.36 -24.94
C GLY A 504 -23.91 29.24 -23.54
N LEU A 505 -23.11 29.33 -22.49
CA LEU A 505 -23.53 29.25 -21.08
C LEU A 505 -22.52 29.99 -20.18
N PRO A 506 -22.97 30.65 -19.09
CA PRO A 506 -22.06 31.37 -18.20
C PRO A 506 -21.16 30.38 -17.45
N VAL A 507 -19.85 30.65 -17.43
CA VAL A 507 -18.84 29.82 -16.75
C VAL A 507 -18.13 30.62 -15.67
N GLY A 508 -17.77 29.94 -14.58
CA GLY A 508 -16.94 30.49 -13.51
C GLY A 508 -15.45 30.50 -13.86
N ALA A 509 -14.64 31.04 -12.94
CA ALA A 509 -13.19 31.07 -13.05
C ALA A 509 -12.60 29.65 -13.21
N ALA A 510 -11.43 29.57 -13.87
CA ALA A 510 -10.69 28.33 -14.02
C ALA A 510 -10.29 27.80 -12.64
N GLU A 511 -10.60 26.54 -12.36
CA GLU A 511 -10.09 25.82 -11.19
C GLU A 511 -8.95 24.91 -11.62
N ALA A 512 -7.79 25.06 -10.99
CA ALA A 512 -6.68 24.13 -11.18
C ALA A 512 -7.09 22.73 -10.71
N VAL A 513 -6.79 21.73 -11.53
CA VAL A 513 -7.07 20.32 -11.24
C VAL A 513 -5.76 19.57 -11.11
N ASP A 514 -5.56 18.94 -9.95
CA ASP A 514 -4.46 18.01 -9.73
C ASP A 514 -4.64 16.78 -10.62
N LEU A 515 -3.87 16.73 -11.70
CA LEU A 515 -3.83 15.62 -12.64
C LEU A 515 -2.58 14.76 -12.41
N PRO A 516 -2.66 13.44 -12.63
CA PRO A 516 -1.51 12.57 -12.47
C PRO A 516 -0.43 12.84 -13.53
N GLY A 517 0.84 12.93 -13.11
CA GLY A 517 1.99 13.05 -14.00
C GLY A 517 2.30 14.49 -14.42
N PRO A 518 2.93 14.74 -15.58
CA PRO A 518 3.33 16.08 -16.03
C PRO A 518 2.17 16.88 -16.65
N LEU A 519 0.93 16.52 -16.33
CA LEU A 519 -0.27 17.14 -16.87
C LEU A 519 -0.65 18.34 -16.00
N VAL A 520 -0.68 19.51 -16.61
CA VAL A 520 -1.29 20.69 -15.98
C VAL A 520 -2.70 20.79 -16.51
N GLY A 521 -3.70 20.81 -15.62
CA GLY A 521 -5.10 20.84 -16.02
C GLY A 521 -5.87 21.93 -15.31
N VAL A 522 -6.81 22.50 -16.03
CA VAL A 522 -7.80 23.43 -15.50
C VAL A 522 -9.18 23.00 -15.92
N GLN A 523 -10.15 23.25 -15.05
CA GLN A 523 -11.54 22.90 -15.29
C GLN A 523 -12.43 24.11 -15.11
N PHE A 524 -13.36 24.26 -16.03
CA PHE A 524 -14.39 25.29 -16.01
C PHE A 524 -15.73 24.67 -15.61
N ARG A 525 -16.46 25.39 -14.76
CA ARG A 525 -17.77 25.01 -14.25
C ARG A 525 -18.84 25.99 -14.68
N ALA A 526 -20.06 25.52 -14.89
CA ALA A 526 -21.20 26.39 -15.16
C ALA A 526 -21.51 27.26 -13.93
N ALA A 527 -21.75 28.56 -14.15
CA ALA A 527 -22.01 29.52 -13.07
C ALA A 527 -23.35 29.28 -12.33
N GLY A 528 -24.28 28.56 -12.96
CA GLY A 528 -25.59 28.27 -12.37
C GLY A 528 -25.57 27.13 -11.36
N ASP A 529 -25.12 25.94 -11.76
CA ASP A 529 -25.20 24.71 -10.95
C ASP A 529 -23.83 24.16 -10.50
N GLY A 530 -22.72 24.83 -10.86
CA GLY A 530 -21.37 24.42 -10.53
C GLY A 530 -20.91 23.13 -11.23
N SER A 531 -21.68 22.63 -12.21
CA SER A 531 -21.34 21.40 -12.93
C SER A 531 -20.13 21.60 -13.84
N PRO A 532 -19.24 20.60 -13.97
CA PRO A 532 -18.07 20.71 -14.85
C PRO A 532 -18.51 20.69 -16.32
N VAL A 533 -18.06 21.69 -17.09
CA VAL A 533 -18.46 21.86 -18.50
C VAL A 533 -17.30 21.71 -19.47
N LEU A 534 -16.07 22.08 -19.07
CA LEU A 534 -14.89 21.96 -19.92
C LEU A 534 -13.66 21.67 -19.07
N MET A 535 -12.82 20.75 -19.54
CA MET A 535 -11.50 20.49 -18.98
C MET A 535 -10.45 20.74 -20.05
N ILE A 536 -9.41 21.49 -19.69
CA ILE A 536 -8.28 21.81 -20.56
C ILE A 536 -7.03 21.24 -19.89
N GLN A 537 -6.29 20.43 -20.64
CA GLN A 537 -5.07 19.78 -20.16
C GLN A 537 -3.93 20.17 -21.08
N ALA A 538 -2.80 20.60 -20.52
CA ALA A 538 -1.58 20.87 -21.28
C ALA A 538 -0.44 20.00 -20.76
N VAL A 539 0.37 19.53 -21.70
CA VAL A 539 1.54 18.69 -21.44
C VAL A 539 2.63 19.02 -22.46
N SER A 540 3.89 18.95 -22.03
CA SER A 540 5.05 19.17 -22.90
C SER A 540 5.91 17.90 -23.02
N GLY A 541 6.78 17.84 -24.03
CA GLY A 541 7.77 16.78 -24.20
C GLY A 541 7.19 15.44 -24.67
N ALA A 542 7.91 14.36 -24.38
CA ALA A 542 7.56 13.01 -24.81
C ALA A 542 6.15 12.55 -24.37
N ALA A 543 5.67 13.04 -23.22
CA ALA A 543 4.31 12.78 -22.76
C ALA A 543 3.25 13.49 -23.62
N GLY A 544 3.55 14.71 -24.09
CA GLY A 544 2.72 15.44 -25.05
C GLY A 544 2.66 14.74 -26.40
N GLN A 545 3.79 14.28 -26.93
CA GLN A 545 3.81 13.50 -28.17
C GLN A 545 2.96 12.22 -28.10
N TRP A 546 2.94 11.57 -26.94
CA TRP A 546 2.10 10.40 -26.71
C TRP A 546 0.61 10.76 -26.66
N ILE A 547 0.23 11.81 -25.94
CA ILE A 547 -1.15 12.32 -25.89
C ILE A 547 -1.64 12.77 -27.27
N TRP A 548 -0.78 13.42 -28.05
CA TRP A 548 -1.04 13.77 -29.43
C TRP A 548 -1.38 12.54 -30.26
N ARG A 549 -0.55 11.48 -30.24
CA ARG A 549 -0.80 10.24 -31.00
C ARG A 549 -2.11 9.54 -30.63
N LEU A 550 -2.56 9.66 -29.38
CA LEU A 550 -3.80 9.05 -28.93
C LEU A 550 -5.04 9.83 -29.37
N ASN A 551 -4.94 11.16 -29.46
CA ASN A 551 -6.09 12.05 -29.66
C ASN A 551 -6.11 12.72 -31.04
N ALA A 552 -5.03 12.62 -31.83
CA ALA A 552 -4.98 13.01 -33.24
C ALA A 552 -5.73 11.99 -34.12
N ARG A 553 -7.02 11.83 -33.84
CA ARG A 553 -7.95 10.92 -34.52
C ARG A 553 -9.23 11.70 -34.78
N GLY A 554 -9.98 11.36 -35.83
CA GLY A 554 -11.21 12.08 -36.17
C GLY A 554 -10.99 13.14 -37.25
N GLN A 555 -11.75 14.24 -37.20
CA GLN A 555 -11.69 15.28 -38.22
C GLN A 555 -10.49 16.20 -37.96
N GLU A 556 -9.60 16.28 -38.94
CA GLU A 556 -8.49 17.23 -38.92
C GLU A 556 -9.01 18.66 -39.16
N LEU A 557 -8.49 19.62 -38.39
CA LEU A 557 -8.81 21.03 -38.50
C LEU A 557 -7.59 21.77 -39.10
N PRO A 558 -7.54 21.93 -40.44
CA PRO A 558 -6.40 22.53 -41.11
C PRO A 558 -6.27 24.01 -40.74
N GLY A 559 -5.04 24.47 -40.54
CA GLY A 559 -4.72 25.89 -40.29
C GLY A 559 -4.77 26.35 -38.83
N ILE A 560 -4.90 25.43 -37.86
CA ILE A 560 -4.90 25.76 -36.42
C ILE A 560 -3.65 25.17 -35.74
N GLY A 561 -2.74 26.06 -35.28
CA GLY A 561 -1.49 25.67 -34.63
C GLY A 561 -0.56 24.83 -35.52
N ASP A 562 0.24 23.95 -34.91
CA ASP A 562 1.08 22.98 -35.63
C ASP A 562 0.32 21.68 -35.97
N GLY A 563 -0.97 21.64 -35.63
CA GLY A 563 -1.90 20.54 -35.91
C GLY A 563 -3.05 20.51 -34.91
N ALA A 564 -4.27 20.26 -35.39
CA ALA A 564 -5.45 20.14 -34.55
C ALA A 564 -6.42 19.06 -35.05
N TYR A 565 -7.03 18.32 -34.12
CA TYR A 565 -8.02 17.28 -34.43
C TYR A 565 -9.24 17.40 -33.51
N LEU A 566 -10.41 17.09 -34.06
CA LEU A 566 -11.68 17.01 -33.35
C LEU A 566 -12.21 15.57 -33.38
N ALA A 567 -12.52 15.04 -32.20
CA ALA A 567 -12.99 13.67 -31.98
C ALA A 567 -14.17 13.66 -31.00
N GLY A 568 -15.39 13.86 -31.51
CA GLY A 568 -16.60 13.90 -30.69
C GLY A 568 -16.54 15.02 -29.65
N GLU A 569 -16.57 14.66 -28.37
CA GLU A 569 -16.53 15.61 -27.24
C GLU A 569 -15.11 16.12 -26.88
N ARG A 570 -14.09 15.76 -27.68
CA ARG A 570 -12.68 16.11 -27.44
C ARG A 570 -12.08 16.83 -28.63
N ALA A 571 -11.19 17.78 -28.35
CA ALA A 571 -10.37 18.42 -29.37
C ALA A 571 -8.93 18.53 -28.87
N VAL A 572 -7.96 18.24 -29.74
CA VAL A 572 -6.54 18.32 -29.40
C VAL A 572 -5.85 19.32 -30.32
N LEU A 573 -4.91 20.06 -29.75
CA LEU A 573 -4.10 21.07 -30.42
C LEU A 573 -2.63 20.85 -30.09
N ARG A 574 -1.78 20.90 -31.11
CA ARG A 574 -0.33 20.84 -30.97
C ARG A 574 0.28 22.22 -31.22
N LEU A 575 1.19 22.60 -30.33
CA LEU A 575 1.92 23.87 -30.36
C LEU A 575 3.39 23.59 -29.98
N GLY A 576 4.22 23.33 -30.98
CA GLY A 576 5.63 22.93 -30.85
C GLY A 576 5.76 21.60 -30.12
N ASP A 577 6.45 21.64 -28.99
CA ASP A 577 6.61 20.51 -28.07
C ASP A 577 5.45 20.37 -27.06
N ARG A 578 4.41 21.21 -27.18
CA ARG A 578 3.22 21.17 -26.31
C ARG A 578 2.03 20.54 -26.99
N THR A 579 1.24 19.82 -26.21
CA THR A 579 -0.06 19.29 -26.62
C THR A 579 -1.11 19.74 -25.62
N VAL A 580 -2.16 20.37 -26.14
CA VAL A 580 -3.31 20.88 -25.39
C VAL A 580 -4.53 20.06 -25.76
N LEU A 581 -5.19 19.46 -24.78
CA LEU A 581 -6.38 18.64 -24.94
C LEU A 581 -7.56 19.32 -24.25
N LEU A 582 -8.62 19.58 -25.03
CA LEU A 582 -9.90 20.08 -24.56
C LEU A 582 -10.89 18.92 -24.51
N THR A 583 -11.59 18.77 -23.39
CA THR A 583 -12.63 17.75 -23.21
C THR A 583 -13.90 18.40 -22.68
N LEU A 584 -14.99 18.30 -23.44
CA LEU A 584 -16.31 18.75 -23.00
C LEU A 584 -16.89 17.79 -21.96
N LEU A 585 -17.49 18.34 -20.91
CA LEU A 585 -18.03 17.60 -19.78
C LEU A 585 -19.49 17.97 -19.54
N GLY A 586 -20.22 17.07 -18.88
CA GLY A 586 -21.60 17.31 -18.43
C GLY A 586 -22.53 17.79 -19.56
N VAL A 587 -23.23 18.89 -19.29
CA VAL A 587 -24.21 19.52 -20.20
C VAL A 587 -23.60 20.08 -21.48
N ALA A 588 -22.27 20.27 -21.52
CA ALA A 588 -21.57 20.82 -22.67
C ALA A 588 -21.12 19.76 -23.69
N ARG A 589 -21.25 18.45 -23.39
CA ARG A 589 -20.80 17.36 -24.30
C ARG A 589 -21.38 17.40 -25.72
N ALA A 590 -22.60 17.91 -25.87
CA ALA A 590 -23.25 18.04 -27.17
C ALA A 590 -22.90 19.35 -27.92
N ARG A 591 -22.15 20.26 -27.30
CA ARG A 591 -21.85 21.61 -27.82
C ARG A 591 -20.48 21.65 -28.52
N THR A 592 -20.25 20.72 -29.43
CA THR A 592 -18.94 20.53 -30.11
C THR A 592 -18.69 21.51 -31.26
N ALA A 593 -19.74 22.17 -31.76
CA ALA A 593 -19.69 23.03 -32.95
C ALA A 593 -18.71 24.22 -32.84
N HIS A 594 -18.46 24.71 -31.62
CA HIS A 594 -17.60 25.87 -31.38
C HIS A 594 -16.19 25.51 -30.88
N LEU A 595 -15.87 24.21 -30.70
CA LEU A 595 -14.53 23.77 -30.33
C LEU A 595 -13.45 24.16 -31.36
N PRO A 596 -13.69 24.10 -32.69
CA PRO A 596 -12.71 24.56 -33.67
C PRO A 596 -12.37 26.06 -33.52
N TRP A 597 -13.38 26.90 -33.25
CA TRP A 597 -13.16 28.32 -33.01
C TRP A 597 -12.36 28.56 -31.74
N LEU A 598 -12.67 27.83 -30.66
CA LEU A 598 -11.95 27.95 -29.40
C LEU A 598 -10.47 27.54 -29.58
N LEU A 599 -10.19 26.43 -30.27
CA LEU A 599 -8.83 26.01 -30.60
C LEU A 599 -8.06 27.07 -31.43
N ALA A 600 -8.73 27.74 -32.36
CA ALA A 600 -8.12 28.84 -33.12
C ALA A 600 -7.70 30.01 -32.22
N GLN A 601 -8.54 30.40 -31.25
CA GLN A 601 -8.18 31.44 -30.27
C GLN A 601 -6.98 31.02 -29.41
N GLY A 602 -6.96 29.77 -28.93
CA GLY A 602 -5.85 29.22 -28.16
C GLY A 602 -4.53 29.18 -28.94
N ALA A 603 -4.59 28.84 -30.23
CA ALA A 603 -3.43 28.83 -31.11
C ALA A 603 -2.88 30.25 -31.37
N LEU A 604 -3.77 31.22 -31.64
CA LEU A 604 -3.40 32.63 -31.86
C LEU A 604 -2.76 33.26 -30.62
N ARG A 605 -3.31 33.00 -29.42
CA ARG A 605 -2.74 33.52 -28.17
C ARG A 605 -1.40 32.85 -27.83
N ALA A 606 -1.24 31.57 -28.14
CA ALA A 606 0.02 30.88 -27.98
C ALA A 606 1.13 31.37 -28.93
N SER A 607 0.78 31.77 -30.16
CA SER A 607 1.75 32.38 -31.08
C SER A 607 2.15 33.79 -30.66
N ALA A 608 1.21 34.62 -30.21
CA ALA A 608 1.50 35.97 -29.73
C ALA A 608 2.46 35.97 -28.52
N ASN A 609 2.31 35.01 -27.60
CA ASN A 609 3.21 34.83 -26.45
C ASN A 609 4.59 34.28 -26.84
N ARG A 610 4.73 33.68 -28.04
CA ARG A 610 6.02 33.16 -28.53
C ARG A 610 6.90 34.31 -29.04
N ASP A 611 6.31 35.27 -29.74
CA ASP A 611 7.04 36.43 -30.31
C ASP A 611 7.56 37.38 -29.21
N GLN A 612 6.81 37.54 -28.12
CA GLN A 612 7.22 38.33 -26.95
C GLN A 612 8.33 37.67 -26.10
N ALA A 613 8.58 36.37 -26.26
CA ALA A 613 9.65 35.67 -25.53
C ALA A 613 10.98 35.65 -26.30
N THR A 614 10.96 36.07 -27.57
CA THR A 614 12.14 36.12 -28.48
C THR A 614 12.61 37.54 -28.79
N THR A 615 11.95 38.57 -28.25
CA THR A 615 12.40 39.97 -28.21
C THR A 615 12.85 40.32 -26.82
#